data_AF-A0A6L6BQK7-F1
#
_entry.id   AF-A0A6L6BQK7-F1
#
_cell.length_a   1.000
_cell.length_b   1.000
_cell.length_c   1.000
_cell.angle_alpha   90.00
_cell.angle_beta   90.00
_cell.angle_gamma   90.00
#
_symmetry.space_group_name_H-M   'P 1'
#
loop_
_entity.id
_entity.type
_entity.pdbx_description
1 polymer ?
#
loop_
_entity_poly.entity_id
_entity_poly.type
_entity_poly.pdbx_seq_one_letter_code
_entity_poly.pdbx_strand_id
1 'polypeptide(L)'
;MNMGTICVTGTASGIGAATKAKLESLGHKVIGVDLRNADVCGDISKVAERQRIVDEVTALCGGVLDGLVPCAGVSNPASNELKVRVNFYGTMALVNGLRSA
;
A
#
# COMPACT_ATOMS: atom_id res chain seq x y z
N MET A 1 9.41 10.04 -19.30
CA MET A 1 8.16 9.60 -18.65
C MET A 1 7.76 10.71 -17.69
N ASN A 2 6.47 11.05 -17.58
CA ASN A 2 6.04 12.02 -16.56
C ASN A 2 6.18 11.40 -15.17
N MET A 3 6.63 12.23 -14.22
CA MET A 3 6.64 11.92 -12.79
C MET A 3 5.19 11.73 -12.32
N GLY A 4 4.89 10.57 -11.74
CA GLY A 4 3.58 10.26 -11.15
C GLY A 4 3.72 9.82 -9.69
N THR A 5 2.64 9.92 -8.91
CA THR A 5 2.57 9.48 -7.51
C THR A 5 1.90 8.11 -7.42
N ILE A 6 2.61 7.12 -6.91
CA ILE A 6 2.17 5.72 -6.88
C ILE A 6 2.20 5.21 -5.44
N CYS A 7 1.08 4.64 -4.98
CA CYS A 7 1.04 3.95 -3.69
C CYS A 7 1.48 2.50 -3.87
N VAL A 8 2.40 2.02 -3.05
CA VAL A 8 2.81 0.61 -3.02
C VAL A 8 2.64 0.09 -1.60
N THR A 9 1.94 -1.03 -1.44
CA THR A 9 1.80 -1.70 -0.13
C THR A 9 2.81 -2.84 0.00
N GLY A 10 3.26 -3.18 1.21
CA GLY A 10 4.24 -4.24 1.42
C GLY A 10 5.68 -3.82 1.08
N THR A 11 6.00 -2.52 1.21
CA THR A 11 7.29 -1.95 0.80
C THR A 11 8.47 -2.28 1.69
N ALA A 12 8.27 -2.88 2.86
CA ALA A 12 9.37 -3.21 3.78
C ALA A 12 10.18 -4.43 3.34
N SER A 13 9.71 -5.23 2.38
CA SER A 13 10.42 -6.42 1.91
C SER A 13 10.00 -6.91 0.53
N GLY A 14 10.75 -7.88 -0.01
CA GLY A 14 10.34 -8.70 -1.16
C GLY A 14 9.98 -7.90 -2.40
N ILE A 15 8.90 -8.31 -3.07
CA ILE A 15 8.42 -7.70 -4.31
C ILE A 15 8.05 -6.24 -4.10
N GLY A 16 7.38 -5.89 -2.99
CA GLY A 16 6.96 -4.50 -2.74
C GLY A 16 8.16 -3.55 -2.59
N ALA A 17 9.20 -3.95 -1.88
CA ALA A 17 10.44 -3.18 -1.77
C ALA A 17 11.14 -3.01 -3.14
N ALA A 18 11.26 -4.10 -3.90
CA ALA A 18 11.86 -4.07 -5.23
C ALA A 18 11.05 -3.20 -6.21
N THR A 19 9.72 -3.25 -6.15
CA THR A 19 8.81 -2.41 -6.93
C THR A 19 8.95 -0.95 -6.55
N LYS A 20 8.99 -0.60 -5.25
CA LYS A 20 9.25 0.78 -4.78
C LYS A 20 10.56 1.31 -5.38
N ALA A 21 11.66 0.59 -5.19
CA ALA A 21 12.97 1.00 -5.71
C ALA A 21 12.96 1.14 -7.24
N LYS A 22 12.28 0.24 -7.95
CA LYS A 22 12.18 0.32 -9.42
C LYS A 22 11.38 1.54 -9.87
N LEU A 23 10.22 1.81 -9.27
CA LEU A 23 9.41 2.98 -9.61
C LEU A 23 10.13 4.30 -9.30
N GLU A 24 10.80 4.39 -8.16
CA GLU A 24 11.63 5.54 -7.80
C GLU A 24 12.78 5.74 -8.82
N SER A 25 13.44 4.65 -9.25
CA SER A 25 14.49 4.72 -10.29
C SER A 25 14.00 5.20 -11.66
N LEU A 26 12.69 5.07 -11.92
CA LEU A 26 12.04 5.57 -13.13
C LEU A 26 11.57 7.03 -12.98
N GLY A 27 11.81 7.64 -11.82
CA GLY A 27 11.39 9.01 -11.51
C GLY A 27 9.90 9.10 -11.21
N HIS A 28 9.33 8.15 -10.47
CA HIS A 28 8.02 8.30 -9.82
C HIS A 28 8.20 8.63 -8.33
N LYS A 29 7.24 9.34 -7.74
CA LYS A 29 7.11 9.45 -6.28
C LYS A 29 6.38 8.21 -5.79
N VAL A 30 6.98 7.47 -4.86
CA VAL A 30 6.32 6.31 -4.24
C VAL A 30 5.88 6.66 -2.83
N ILE A 31 4.61 6.37 -2.51
CA ILE A 31 4.09 6.36 -1.15
C ILE A 31 4.03 4.90 -0.69
N GLY A 32 4.92 4.52 0.20
CA GLY A 32 4.98 3.18 0.76
C GLY A 32 3.99 2.99 1.92
N VAL A 33 3.29 1.86 1.94
CA VAL A 33 2.47 1.40 3.05
C VAL A 33 2.97 0.06 3.54
N ASP A 34 3.27 -0.07 4.83
CA ASP A 34 3.69 -1.34 5.44
C ASP A 34 3.45 -1.30 6.96
N LEU A 35 3.75 -2.38 7.67
CA LEU A 35 3.78 -2.40 9.13
C LEU A 35 4.92 -1.55 9.70
N ARG A 36 6.00 -1.33 8.92
CA ARG A 36 7.23 -0.65 9.34
C ARG A 36 8.00 -0.11 8.15
N ASN A 37 8.92 0.82 8.38
CA ASN A 37 9.85 1.35 7.36
C ASN A 37 9.14 1.84 6.08
N ALA A 38 7.98 2.46 6.25
CA ALA A 38 7.13 2.94 5.18
C ALA A 38 6.65 4.37 5.48
N ASP A 39 6.26 5.09 4.43
CA ASP A 39 5.76 6.46 4.53
C ASP A 39 4.46 6.49 5.37
N VAL A 40 3.62 5.47 5.20
CA VAL A 40 2.44 5.19 6.05
C VAL A 40 2.62 3.84 6.73
N CYS A 41 2.84 3.86 8.05
CA CYS A 41 2.93 2.63 8.84
C CYS A 41 1.55 2.23 9.38
N GLY A 42 1.11 0.99 9.19
CA GLY A 42 -0.16 0.49 9.72
C GLY A 42 -0.51 -0.95 9.32
N ASP A 43 -1.40 -1.59 10.09
CA ASP A 43 -1.81 -2.98 9.85
C ASP A 43 -3.13 -3.06 9.07
N ILE A 44 -3.04 -3.34 7.77
CA ILE A 44 -4.22 -3.50 6.88
C ILE A 44 -5.10 -4.71 7.23
N SER A 45 -4.66 -5.62 8.10
CA SER A 45 -5.50 -6.70 8.63
C SER A 45 -6.55 -6.19 9.62
N LYS A 46 -6.33 -5.00 10.22
CA LYS A 46 -7.20 -4.40 11.22
C LYS A 46 -8.18 -3.42 10.59
N VAL A 47 -9.47 -3.67 10.79
CA VAL A 47 -10.55 -2.81 10.27
C VAL A 47 -10.37 -1.35 10.71
N ALA A 48 -10.00 -1.13 11.98
CA ALA A 48 -9.85 0.20 12.56
C ALA A 48 -8.71 1.03 11.94
N GLU A 49 -7.72 0.39 11.30
CA GLU A 49 -6.57 1.12 10.72
C GLU A 49 -6.74 1.43 9.23
N ARG A 50 -7.58 0.68 8.51
CA ARG A 50 -7.69 0.79 7.05
C ARG A 50 -8.08 2.19 6.57
N GLN A 51 -9.08 2.80 7.22
CA GLN A 51 -9.52 4.15 6.82
C GLN A 51 -8.42 5.18 7.09
N ARG A 52 -7.77 5.12 8.25
CA ARG A 52 -6.63 5.98 8.57
C ARG A 52 -5.53 5.87 7.51
N ILE A 53 -5.17 4.65 7.12
CA ILE A 53 -4.13 4.40 6.09
C ILE A 53 -4.55 5.02 4.75
N VAL A 54 -5.82 4.86 4.34
CA VAL A 54 -6.35 5.49 3.12
C VAL A 54 -6.24 7.01 3.21
N ASP A 55 -6.71 7.61 4.31
CA ASP A 55 -6.71 9.07 4.50
C ASP A 55 -5.27 9.64 4.48
N GLU A 56 -4.32 8.96 5.11
CA GLU A 56 -2.90 9.36 5.10
C GLU A 56 -2.29 9.27 3.70
N VAL A 57 -2.56 8.21 2.94
CA VAL A 57 -2.11 8.10 1.55
C VAL A 57 -2.73 9.20 0.69
N THR A 58 -4.03 9.45 0.82
CA THR A 58 -4.74 10.53 0.11
C THR A 58 -4.14 11.91 0.44
N ALA A 59 -3.80 12.17 1.71
CA ALA A 59 -3.14 13.41 2.10
C ALA A 59 -1.73 13.53 1.49
N LEU A 60 -0.95 12.45 1.50
CA LEU A 60 0.42 12.43 0.96
C LEU A 60 0.48 12.58 -0.58
N CYS A 61 -0.56 12.15 -1.29
CA CYS A 61 -0.69 12.33 -2.73
C CYS A 61 -1.41 13.64 -3.12
N GLY A 62 -1.90 14.42 -2.15
CA GLY A 62 -2.65 15.64 -2.42
C GLY A 62 -3.98 15.39 -3.14
N GLY A 63 -4.58 14.22 -2.95
CA GLY A 63 -5.82 13.80 -3.61
C GLY A 63 -5.68 13.44 -5.09
N VAL A 64 -4.46 13.22 -5.60
CA VAL A 64 -4.20 12.68 -6.95
C VAL A 64 -3.22 11.52 -6.89
N LEU A 65 -3.67 10.31 -7.21
CA LEU A 65 -2.88 9.08 -7.24
C LEU A 65 -2.87 8.47 -8.65
N ASP A 66 -1.71 8.45 -9.28
CA ASP A 66 -1.55 7.93 -10.65
C ASP A 66 -1.51 6.39 -10.71
N GLY A 67 -1.30 5.74 -9.56
CA GLY A 67 -1.29 4.28 -9.51
C GLY A 67 -1.29 3.69 -8.10
N LEU A 68 -1.74 2.43 -8.02
CA LEU A 68 -1.75 1.64 -6.80
C LEU A 68 -1.20 0.23 -7.10
N VAL A 69 -0.24 -0.21 -6.28
CA VAL A 69 0.30 -1.57 -6.29
C VAL A 69 -0.04 -2.25 -4.95
N PRO A 70 -1.10 -3.06 -4.88
CA PRO A 70 -1.48 -3.78 -3.67
C PRO A 70 -0.61 -5.04 -3.48
N CYS A 71 0.66 -4.87 -3.11
CA CYS A 71 1.63 -5.95 -2.95
C CYS A 71 1.72 -6.51 -1.51
N ALA A 72 1.14 -5.86 -0.49
CA ALA A 72 1.09 -6.40 0.85
C ALA A 72 0.30 -7.73 0.87
N GLY A 73 0.90 -8.76 1.44
CA GLY A 73 0.27 -10.08 1.51
C GLY A 73 1.03 -11.01 2.44
N VAL A 74 0.32 -12.00 2.97
CA VAL A 74 0.88 -13.08 3.79
C VAL A 74 0.57 -14.44 3.17
N SER A 75 1.47 -15.39 3.38
CA SER A 75 1.34 -16.78 2.94
C SER A 75 1.57 -17.73 4.12
N ASN A 76 1.95 -18.99 3.89
CA ASN A 76 2.25 -19.90 4.99
C ASN A 76 3.49 -19.40 5.78
N PRO A 77 3.49 -19.54 7.12
CA PRO A 77 2.57 -20.30 7.97
C PRO A 77 1.37 -19.48 8.52
N ALA A 78 1.04 -18.32 7.97
CA ALA A 78 -0.08 -17.51 8.46
C ALA A 78 -1.42 -18.27 8.45
N SER A 79 -2.29 -17.97 9.42
CA SER A 79 -3.63 -18.56 9.49
C SER A 79 -4.47 -18.16 8.27
N ASN A 80 -5.45 -18.98 7.91
CA ASN A 80 -6.38 -18.66 6.82
C ASN A 80 -7.16 -17.37 7.09
N GLU A 81 -7.50 -17.11 8.36
CA GLU A 81 -8.13 -15.86 8.76
C GLU A 81 -7.23 -14.65 8.44
N LEU A 82 -5.95 -14.70 8.82
CA LEU A 82 -5.03 -13.59 8.56
C LEU A 82 -4.82 -13.37 7.06
N LYS A 83 -4.72 -14.46 6.27
CA LYS A 83 -4.64 -14.38 4.81
C LYS A 83 -5.84 -13.65 4.22
N VAL A 84 -7.06 -13.95 4.67
CA VAL A 84 -8.28 -13.26 4.20
C VAL A 84 -8.29 -11.80 4.66
N ARG A 85 -7.90 -11.51 5.91
CA ARG A 85 -7.85 -10.15 6.44
C ARG A 85 -6.86 -9.25 5.71
N VAL A 86 -5.67 -9.76 5.37
CA VAL A 86 -4.61 -8.99 4.69
C VAL A 86 -4.84 -9.01 3.17
N ASN A 87 -4.78 -10.19 2.55
CA ASN A 87 -4.66 -10.33 1.10
C ASN A 87 -5.95 -9.95 0.37
N PHE A 88 -7.10 -10.11 1.02
CA PHE A 88 -8.40 -9.77 0.44
C PHE A 88 -8.94 -8.47 1.03
N TYR A 89 -9.30 -8.45 2.32
CA TYR A 89 -9.98 -7.28 2.88
C TYR A 89 -9.07 -6.05 3.02
N GLY A 90 -7.78 -6.23 3.34
CA GLY A 90 -6.80 -5.14 3.36
C GLY A 90 -6.62 -4.54 1.97
N THR A 91 -6.39 -5.39 0.97
CA THR A 91 -6.32 -4.99 -0.44
C THR A 91 -7.57 -4.22 -0.89
N MET A 92 -8.76 -4.78 -0.66
CA MET A 92 -10.02 -4.16 -1.09
C MET A 92 -10.28 -2.81 -0.41
N ALA A 93 -9.89 -2.66 0.85
CA ALA A 93 -10.05 -1.38 1.55
C ALA A 93 -9.21 -0.28 0.92
N LEU A 94 -7.96 -0.56 0.55
CA LEU A 94 -7.10 0.43 -0.12
C LEU A 94 -7.55 0.68 -1.55
N VAL A 95 -7.88 -0.36 -2.33
CA VAL A 95 -8.37 -0.21 -3.71
C VAL A 95 -9.66 0.61 -3.77
N ASN A 96 -10.60 0.39 -2.86
CA ASN A 96 -11.85 1.13 -2.83
C ASN A 96 -11.67 2.53 -2.24
N GLY A 97 -10.93 2.66 -1.14
CA GLY A 97 -10.73 3.93 -0.45
C GLY A 97 -9.92 4.94 -1.24
N LEU A 98 -8.96 4.49 -2.05
CA LEU A 98 -8.11 5.35 -2.87
C LEU A 98 -8.66 5.60 -4.28
N ARG A 99 -9.84 5.08 -4.62
CA ARG A 99 -10.43 5.23 -5.97
C ARG A 99 -10.78 6.69 -6.32
N SER A 100 -11.11 7.49 -5.32
CA SER A 100 -11.46 8.91 -5.50
C SER A 100 -10.26 9.84 -5.36
N ALA A 101 -9.12 9.30 -4.92
CA ALA A 101 -7.86 10.01 -4.97
C ALA A 101 -7.32 10.02 -6.41
#